data_AF-A0A2J6HVD2-F1
#
_entry.id   AF-A0A2J6HVD2-F1
#
_cell.length_a   1.000
_cell.length_b   1.000
_cell.length_c   1.000
_cell.angle_alpha   90.00
_cell.angle_beta   90.00
_cell.angle_gamma   90.00
#
_symmetry.space_group_name_H-M   'P 1'
#
loop_
_entity.id
_entity.type
_entity.pdbx_description
1 polymer ?
#
loop_
_entity_poly.entity_id
_entity_poly.type
_entity_poly.pdbx_seq_one_letter_code
_entity_poly.pdbx_strand_id
1 'polypeptide(L)' 'GATYDLDTPSAQTSGIKIQVHAQLQPNLKYKIVLNFDPDKSIVMTGNGKYKLTPVINATVVQL' A
#
# COMPACT_ATOMS: atom_id res chain seq x y z
N GLY A 1 10.03 -16.58 -17.93
CA GLY A 1 8.89 -16.16 -17.09
C GLY A 1 7.76 -15.70 -17.99
N ALA A 2 6.52 -15.74 -17.51
CA ALA A 2 5.35 -15.20 -18.21
C ALA A 2 4.90 -13.89 -17.55
N THR A 3 4.45 -12.94 -18.35
CA THR A 3 3.92 -11.64 -17.89
C THR A 3 2.40 -11.69 -17.84
N TYR A 4 1.81 -11.09 -16.81
CA TYR A 4 0.37 -11.02 -16.62
C TYR A 4 -0.05 -9.59 -16.34
N ASP A 5 -1.22 -9.20 -16.83
CA ASP A 5 -1.81 -7.90 -16.52
C ASP A 5 -2.22 -7.83 -15.04
N LEU A 6 -1.95 -6.68 -14.42
CA LEU A 6 -2.30 -6.38 -13.03
C LEU A 6 -3.38 -5.31 -12.98
N ASP A 7 -4.56 -5.68 -12.46
CA ASP A 7 -5.65 -4.74 -12.26
C ASP A 7 -5.42 -3.92 -10.97
N THR A 8 -5.38 -2.59 -11.09
CA THR A 8 -5.07 -1.65 -9.97
C THR A 8 -6.20 -0.65 -9.68
N PRO A 9 -7.45 -1.09 -9.48
CA PRO A 9 -8.61 -0.18 -9.52
C PRO A 9 -8.63 0.83 -8.34
N SER A 10 -8.09 0.48 -7.17
CA SER A 10 -8.03 1.38 -6.01
C SER A 10 -7.02 2.52 -6.18
N ALA A 11 -5.94 2.29 -6.94
CA ALA A 11 -4.84 3.25 -7.12
C ALA A 11 -5.13 4.32 -8.18
N GLN A 12 -6.13 4.12 -9.05
CA GLN A 12 -6.36 4.97 -10.22
C GLN A 12 -7.17 6.24 -9.93
N THR A 13 -7.97 6.27 -8.85
CA THR A 13 -8.95 7.36 -8.65
C THR A 13 -8.80 8.13 -7.33
N SER A 14 -8.33 7.50 -6.26
CA SER A 14 -8.39 8.11 -4.90
C SER A 14 -7.06 8.22 -4.15
N GLY A 15 -5.97 7.76 -4.77
CA GLY A 15 -4.69 7.59 -4.08
C GLY A 15 -4.75 6.49 -3.02
N ILE A 16 -3.67 6.34 -2.26
CA ILE A 16 -3.55 5.31 -1.22
C ILE A 16 -3.78 5.94 0.15
N LYS A 17 -4.82 5.48 0.87
CA LYS A 17 -5.02 5.85 2.27
C LYS A 17 -4.10 5.01 3.15
N ILE A 18 -3.32 5.68 4.01
CA ILE A 18 -2.38 5.03 4.92
C ILE A 18 -2.88 5.18 6.36
N GLN A 19 -3.04 4.06 7.05
CA GLN A 19 -3.30 4.06 8.48
C GLN A 19 -1.99 4.17 9.25
N VAL A 20 -1.79 5.28 9.95
CA VAL A 20 -0.66 5.48 10.86
C VAL A 20 -1.15 5.27 12.30
N HIS A 21 -0.58 4.28 12.98
CA HIS A 21 -0.90 3.96 14.37
C HIS A 21 -0.13 4.85 15.37
N ALA A 22 -0.15 6.16 15.14
CA ALA A 22 0.59 7.14 15.95
C ALA A 22 -0.24 8.42 16.13
N GLN A 23 -0.09 9.07 17.29
CA GLN A 23 -0.62 10.42 17.50
C GLN A 23 0.32 11.44 16.88
N LEU A 24 -0.17 12.18 15.88
CA LEU A 24 0.58 13.25 15.24
C LEU A 24 0.27 14.58 15.92
N GLN A 25 1.30 15.23 16.43
CA GLN A 25 1.20 16.58 16.99
C GLN A 25 1.46 17.65 15.91
N PRO A 26 0.76 18.80 15.99
CA PRO A 26 0.95 19.90 15.05
C PRO A 26 2.37 20.47 15.15
N ASN A 27 2.85 21.02 14.02
CA ASN A 27 4.16 21.69 13.90
C ASN A 27 5.40 20.80 14.15
N LEU A 28 5.24 19.47 14.20
CA LEU A 28 6.36 18.53 14.24
C LEU A 28 6.62 17.91 12.87
N LYS A 29 7.88 17.57 12.62
CA LYS A 29 8.29 16.82 11.43
C LYS A 29 8.30 15.34 11.74
N TYR A 30 7.70 14.56 10.86
CA TYR A 30 7.69 13.11 10.93
C TYR A 30 8.26 12.52 9.64
N LYS A 31 9.00 11.44 9.79
CA LYS A 31 9.33 10.54 8.70
C LYS A 31 8.39 9.34 8.77
N ILE A 32 7.63 9.11 7.72
CA ILE A 32 6.78 7.93 7.58
C ILE A 32 7.48 6.97 6.62
N VAL A 33 7.76 5.76 7.10
CA VAL A 33 8.31 4.67 6.29
C VAL A 33 7.15 3.75 5.90
N LEU A 34 6.95 3.57 4.59
CA LEU A 34 5.93 2.69 4.04
C LEU A 34 6.59 1.40 3.53
N ASN A 35 6.24 0.28 4.14
CA ASN A 35 6.67 -1.04 3.71
C ASN A 35 5.56 -1.69 2.86
N PHE A 36 5.87 -1.95 1.59
CA PHE A 36 5.01 -2.66 0.65
C PHE A 36 5.49 -4.11 0.49
N ASP A 37 4.60 -5.07 0.72
CA ASP A 37 4.87 -6.50 0.56
C ASP A 37 4.20 -7.01 -0.72
N PRO A 38 4.95 -7.24 -1.82
CA PRO A 38 4.37 -7.64 -3.11
C PRO A 38 3.67 -9.00 -3.05
N ASP A 39 4.20 -9.95 -2.27
CA ASP A 39 3.68 -11.32 -2.18
C ASP A 39 2.31 -11.34 -1.51
N LYS A 40 2.08 -10.45 -0.54
CA LYS A 40 0.76 -10.27 0.10
C LYS A 40 -0.17 -9.31 -0.65
N SER A 41 0.39 -8.48 -1.54
CA SER A 41 -0.36 -7.42 -2.20
C SER A 41 -0.92 -7.82 -3.57
N ILE A 42 -0.42 -8.89 -4.18
CA ILE A 42 -0.89 -9.39 -5.47
C ILE A 42 -1.75 -10.63 -5.23
N VAL A 43 -3.02 -10.57 -5.62
CA VAL A 43 -3.96 -11.69 -5.44
C VAL A 43 -4.42 -12.20 -6.81
N MET A 44 -4.34 -13.52 -7.00
CA MET A 44 -4.95 -14.19 -8.14
C MET A 44 -6.44 -14.40 -7.87
N THR A 45 -7.28 -13.90 -8.77
CA THR A 45 -8.72 -14.12 -8.74
C THR A 45 -9.07 -15.50 -9.32
N GLY A 46 -10.24 -16.05 -8.98
CA GLY A 46 -10.70 -17.35 -9.51
C GLY A 46 -10.83 -17.41 -11.04
N ASN A 47 -10.83 -16.26 -11.73
CA ASN A 47 -10.88 -16.16 -13.19
C ASN A 47 -9.49 -15.97 -13.83
N GLY A 48 -8.41 -16.22 -13.10
CA GLY A 48 -7.04 -16.15 -13.62
C GLY A 48 -6.45 -14.76 -13.80
N LYS A 49 -7.15 -13.70 -13.35
CA LYS A 49 -6.64 -12.32 -13.35
C LYS A 49 -5.94 -12.00 -12.04
N TYR A 50 -4.94 -11.12 -12.10
CA TYR A 50 -4.26 -10.60 -10.92
C TYR A 50 -4.80 -9.22 -10.53
N LYS A 51 -5.00 -9.00 -9.23
CA LYS A 51 -5.47 -7.73 -8.68
C LYS A 51 -4.51 -7.23 -7.60
N LEU A 52 -4.23 -5.93 -7.63
CA LEU A 52 -3.47 -5.25 -6.59
C LEU A 52 -4.38 -4.89 -5.41
N THR A 53 -4.11 -5.47 -4.26
CA THR A 53 -4.70 -5.11 -2.96
C THR A 53 -3.55 -4.78 -2.01
N PRO A 54 -3.07 -3.53 -2.00
CA PRO A 54 -1.81 -3.20 -1.35
C PRO A 54 -1.90 -3.40 0.17
N VAL A 55 -1.02 -4.26 0.70
CA VAL A 55 -0.78 -4.40 2.12
C VAL A 55 0.40 -3.50 2.47
N ILE A 56 0.10 -2.37 3.12
CA ILE A 56 1.11 -1.37 3.46
C ILE A 56 1.18 -1.23 4.97
N ASN A 57 2.40 -1.37 5.52
CA ASN A 57 2.67 -1.07 6.91
C ASN A 57 3.37 0.28 7.01
N ALA A 58 2.82 1.18 7.83
CA ALA A 58 3.38 2.50 8.05
C ALA A 58 4.06 2.58 9.42
N THR A 59 5.34 2.93 9.44
CA THR A 59 6.09 3.22 10.67
C THR A 59 6.40 4.70 10.72
N VAL A 60 6.07 5.34 11.84
CA VAL A 60 6.30 6.77 12.05
C VAL A 60 7.54 6.95 12.93
N VAL A 61 8.46 7.78 12.49
CA VAL A 61 9.65 8.20 13.25
C VAL A 61 9.64 9.71 13.38
N GLN A 62 9.65 10.22 14.60
CA GLN A 62 9.79 11.66 14.86
C GLN A 62 11.24 12.09 14.58
N LEU A 63 11.40 13.26 13.94
CA LEU A 63 12.70 13.86 13.63
C LEU A 63 13.08 14.94 14.65
#